data_AF-A0A5E4NHQ0-F1
#
_entry.id   AF-A0A5E4NHQ0-F1
#
_cell.length_a   1.000
_cell.length_b   1.000
_cell.length_c   1.000
_cell.angle_alpha   90.00
_cell.angle_beta   90.00
_cell.angle_gamma   90.00
#
_symmetry.space_group_name_H-M   'P 1'
#
loop_
_entity.id
_entity.type
_entity.pdbx_description
1 polymer ?
#
loop_
_entity_poly.entity_id
_entity_poly.type
_entity_poly.pdbx_seq_one_letter_code
_entity_poly.pdbx_strand_id
1 'polypeptide(L)'
;MMMCESDNESVNNSSVHISVFEQRAYIKIETIRGKTVPEIHAALNEVCGTDTVDRSTVQRWHQRFRDGRISIDNNPRSGRPSTVTQDNTNAAILATLATDRVPIGSSVTGDYYKTFLAKKLRPEIRKKRPGMLQNGVSMLHDNARPHIEAPVVALLEKYGWKRLKHPPYSPDLSPPDFDLFPKLKEPLRGIRFPNLDILNEEVS
;
A
#
# COMPACT_ATOMS: atom_id res chain seq x y z
N MET A 1 62.89 -34.34 -10.80
CA MET A 1 63.01 -32.88 -10.97
C MET A 1 61.59 -32.35 -11.05
N MET A 2 61.15 -31.64 -10.02
CA MET A 2 59.94 -30.81 -10.03
C MET A 2 60.01 -29.79 -11.17
N MET A 3 58.87 -29.50 -11.79
CA MET A 3 58.25 -28.18 -12.05
C MET A 3 56.90 -28.47 -12.74
N CYS A 4 55.78 -28.31 -12.04
CA CYS A 4 54.94 -27.09 -11.96
C CYS A 4 53.84 -27.10 -13.03
N GLU A 5 52.59 -27.24 -12.53
CA GLU A 5 51.40 -26.41 -12.78
C GLU A 5 51.25 -25.81 -14.20
N SER A 6 50.06 -25.85 -14.82
CA SER A 6 48.87 -25.24 -14.25
C SER A 6 47.59 -25.86 -14.80
N ASP A 7 46.68 -26.12 -13.86
CA ASP A 7 45.27 -26.33 -14.10
C ASP A 7 44.66 -25.11 -14.81
N ASN A 8 44.01 -25.38 -15.94
CA ASN A 8 43.15 -24.43 -16.63
C ASN A 8 41.80 -24.39 -15.89
N GLU A 9 41.78 -23.76 -14.70
CA GLU A 9 40.53 -23.36 -14.06
C GLU A 9 40.13 -22.00 -14.64
N SER A 10 39.28 -22.04 -15.65
CA SER A 10 38.48 -20.90 -16.06
C SER A 10 37.56 -20.52 -14.90
N VAL A 11 38.04 -19.68 -13.99
CA VAL A 11 37.23 -19.06 -12.95
C VAL A 11 36.20 -18.17 -13.66
N ASN A 12 34.99 -18.70 -13.77
CA ASN A 12 33.77 -18.00 -14.14
C ASN A 12 33.67 -16.73 -13.29
N ASN A 13 34.08 -15.60 -13.85
CA ASN A 13 33.89 -14.30 -13.24
C ASN A 13 32.44 -13.88 -13.49
N SER A 14 31.52 -14.51 -12.76
CA SER A 14 30.16 -14.06 -12.60
C SER A 14 30.22 -12.68 -11.94
N SER A 15 30.09 -11.62 -12.74
CA SER A 15 29.99 -10.24 -12.26
C SER A 15 28.91 -10.17 -11.19
N VAL A 16 29.31 -10.06 -9.92
CA VAL A 16 28.41 -9.89 -8.79
C VAL A 16 27.88 -8.47 -8.88
N HIS A 17 26.74 -8.30 -9.54
CA HIS A 17 26.09 -7.00 -9.67
C HIS A 17 25.56 -6.55 -8.30
N ILE A 18 26.29 -5.63 -7.65
CA ILE A 18 25.92 -5.08 -6.33
C ILE A 18 24.78 -4.08 -6.52
N SER A 19 23.62 -4.45 -6.01
CA SER A 19 22.42 -3.62 -6.07
C SER A 19 22.58 -2.30 -5.30
N VAL A 20 21.80 -1.30 -5.69
CA VAL A 20 21.71 -0.01 -4.99
C VAL A 20 21.32 -0.18 -3.52
N PHE A 21 20.60 -1.25 -3.18
CA PHE A 21 20.22 -1.57 -1.80
C PHE A 21 21.43 -2.01 -0.96
N GLU A 22 22.27 -2.87 -1.52
CA GLU A 22 23.51 -3.33 -0.89
C GLU A 22 24.51 -2.18 -0.72
N GLN A 23 24.63 -1.30 -1.72
CA GLN A 23 25.45 -0.09 -1.60
C GLN A 23 24.97 0.83 -0.46
N ARG A 24 23.65 0.94 -0.21
CA ARG A 24 23.10 1.70 0.94
C ARG A 24 23.37 1.04 2.28
N ALA A 25 23.31 -0.29 2.34
CA ALA A 25 23.68 -1.03 3.54
C ALA A 25 25.15 -0.79 3.89
N TYR A 26 26.04 -0.78 2.89
CA TYR A 26 27.44 -0.44 3.06
C TYR A 26 27.62 1.01 3.57
N ILE A 27 26.96 1.99 2.96
CA ILE A 27 27.00 3.40 3.42
C ILE A 27 26.61 3.50 4.89
N LYS A 28 25.58 2.78 5.33
CA LYS A 28 25.13 2.77 6.72
C LYS A 28 26.23 2.29 7.67
N ILE A 29 26.84 1.14 7.36
CA ILE A 29 27.89 0.54 8.19
C ILE A 29 29.08 1.49 8.30
N GLU A 30 29.55 2.04 7.19
CA GLU A 30 30.73 2.92 7.19
C GLU A 30 30.45 4.30 7.83
N THR A 31 29.20 4.77 7.76
CA THR A 31 28.79 5.98 8.50
C THR A 31 28.87 5.76 10.00
N ILE A 32 28.43 4.59 10.49
CA ILE A 32 28.51 4.22 11.92
C ILE A 32 29.97 4.05 12.35
N ARG A 33 30.84 3.56 11.46
CA ARG A 33 32.30 3.48 11.68
C ARG A 33 33.01 4.84 11.66
N GLY A 34 32.30 5.93 11.36
CA GLY A 34 32.84 7.29 11.39
C GLY A 34 33.58 7.72 10.12
N LYS A 35 33.45 6.98 9.02
CA LYS A 35 34.07 7.38 7.74
C LYS A 35 33.38 8.58 7.11
N THR A 36 34.16 9.31 6.31
CA THR A 36 33.72 10.48 5.56
C THR A 36 33.09 10.09 4.22
N VAL A 37 32.23 10.95 3.67
CA VAL A 37 31.57 10.73 2.37
C VAL A 37 32.56 10.43 1.23
N PRO A 38 33.71 11.14 1.09
CA PRO A 38 34.69 10.82 0.05
C PRO A 38 35.27 9.41 0.17
N GLU A 39 35.60 8.96 1.39
CA GLU A 39 36.16 7.63 1.65
C GLU A 39 35.15 6.52 1.31
N ILE A 40 33.88 6.72 1.68
CA ILE A 40 32.80 5.78 1.39
C ILE A 40 32.56 5.67 -0.12
N HIS A 41 32.55 6.80 -0.84
CA HIS A 41 32.36 6.81 -2.29
C HIS A 41 33.55 6.18 -3.03
N ALA A 42 34.79 6.44 -2.58
CA ALA A 42 35.98 5.83 -3.16
C ALA A 42 35.95 4.29 -3.03
N ALA A 43 35.62 3.78 -1.83
CA ALA A 43 35.50 2.35 -1.60
C ALA A 43 34.36 1.70 -2.39
N LEU A 44 33.21 2.39 -2.54
CA LEU A 44 32.12 1.90 -3.40
C LEU A 44 32.50 1.88 -4.87
N ASN A 45 33.30 2.85 -5.33
CA ASN A 45 33.75 2.95 -6.72
C ASN A 45 34.79 1.89 -7.08
N GLU A 46 35.63 1.48 -6.12
CA GLU A 46 36.57 0.38 -6.28
C GLU A 46 35.84 -0.96 -6.51
N VAL A 47 34.72 -1.18 -5.82
CA VAL A 47 33.98 -2.45 -5.91
C VAL A 47 32.92 -2.44 -7.01
N CYS A 48 32.16 -1.36 -7.19
CA CYS A 48 31.02 -1.32 -8.11
C CYS A 48 31.30 -0.59 -9.44
N GLY A 49 32.45 0.08 -9.58
CA GLY A 49 32.85 0.76 -10.82
C GLY A 49 31.79 1.72 -11.35
N THR A 50 31.26 1.43 -12.53
CA THR A 50 30.24 2.27 -13.21
C THR A 50 28.86 2.21 -12.55
N ASP A 51 28.57 1.17 -11.77
CA ASP A 51 27.29 0.96 -11.11
C ASP A 51 27.23 1.61 -9.71
N THR A 52 28.28 2.36 -9.34
CA THR A 52 28.37 3.07 -8.06
C THR A 52 27.35 4.20 -7.97
N VAL A 53 26.66 4.28 -6.84
CA VAL A 53 25.79 5.41 -6.52
C VAL A 53 26.55 6.71 -6.49
N ASP A 54 25.96 7.75 -7.06
CA ASP A 54 26.58 9.06 -7.16
C ASP A 54 26.93 9.65 -5.77
N ARG A 55 27.95 10.51 -5.73
CA ARG A 55 28.44 11.15 -4.50
C ARG A 55 27.35 11.92 -3.73
N SER A 56 26.36 12.50 -4.41
CA SER A 56 25.24 13.19 -3.75
C SER A 56 24.30 12.20 -3.07
N THR A 57 24.10 11.02 -3.65
CA THR A 57 23.37 9.91 -3.02
C THR A 57 24.12 9.41 -1.78
N VAL A 58 25.44 9.23 -1.84
CA VAL A 58 26.25 8.88 -0.66
C VAL A 58 26.11 9.92 0.44
N GLN A 59 26.26 11.22 0.10
CA GLN A 59 26.11 12.32 1.06
C GLN A 59 24.72 12.34 1.71
N ARG A 60 23.66 12.20 0.90
CA ARG A 60 22.27 12.19 1.38
C ARG A 60 22.02 11.04 2.36
N TRP A 61 22.55 9.85 2.10
CA TRP A 61 22.39 8.70 2.98
C TRP A 61 23.26 8.80 4.24
N HIS A 62 24.52 9.25 4.10
CA HIS A 62 25.42 9.53 5.21
C HIS A 62 24.81 10.50 6.22
N GLN A 63 24.27 11.63 5.75
CA GLN A 63 23.59 12.60 6.61
C GLN A 63 22.39 11.98 7.32
N ARG A 64 21.54 11.24 6.60
CA ARG A 64 20.37 10.56 7.19
C ARG A 64 20.76 9.61 8.32
N PHE A 65 21.83 8.84 8.15
CA PHE A 65 22.31 7.91 9.18
C PHE A 65 22.93 8.65 10.37
N ARG A 66 23.63 9.77 10.14
CA ARG A 66 24.09 10.67 11.22
C ARG A 66 22.93 11.28 12.00
N ASP A 67 21.83 11.59 11.33
CA ASP A 67 20.60 12.11 11.94
C ASP A 67 19.78 11.03 12.68
N GLY A 68 20.32 9.81 12.83
CA GLY A 68 19.71 8.73 13.60
C GLY A 68 18.75 7.82 12.84
N ARG A 69 18.68 7.91 11.50
CA ARG A 69 17.89 6.98 10.69
C ARG A 69 18.48 5.57 10.74
N ILE A 70 17.62 4.55 10.83
CA ILE A 70 18.04 3.13 10.82
C ILE A 70 17.67 2.41 9.52
N SER A 71 16.59 2.83 8.84
CA SER A 71 16.13 2.19 7.59
C SER A 71 16.98 2.59 6.38
N ILE A 72 17.27 1.60 5.53
CA ILE A 72 17.98 1.73 4.24
C ILE A 72 17.02 1.93 3.05
N ASP A 73 15.71 1.93 3.30
CA ASP A 73 14.66 2.14 2.31
C ASP A 73 14.43 3.61 2.01
N ASN A 74 14.06 3.91 0.76
CA ASN A 74 13.67 5.26 0.38
C ASN A 74 12.54 5.76 1.30
N ASN A 75 12.52 7.07 1.58
CA ASN A 75 11.35 7.66 2.21
C ASN A 75 10.11 7.41 1.35
N PRO A 76 8.94 7.25 1.98
CA PRO A 76 7.67 7.39 1.29
C PRO A 76 7.72 8.63 0.41
N ARG A 77 7.42 8.46 -0.89
CA ARG A 77 7.32 9.60 -1.80
C ARG A 77 6.23 10.52 -1.25
N SER A 78 6.56 11.77 -0.94
CA SER A 78 5.55 12.76 -0.61
C SER A 78 4.57 12.86 -1.78
N GLY A 79 3.30 12.58 -1.52
CA GLY A 79 2.23 12.61 -2.53
C GLY A 79 1.45 11.31 -2.72
N ARG A 80 1.94 10.17 -2.23
CA ARG A 80 1.17 8.89 -2.20
C ARG A 80 1.27 8.29 -0.81
N PRO A 81 0.15 7.96 -0.13
CA PRO A 81 0.22 7.17 1.10
C PRO A 81 0.95 5.85 0.79
N SER A 82 2.05 5.56 1.48
CA SER A 82 2.72 4.27 1.35
C SER A 82 1.75 3.15 1.73
N THR A 83 1.57 2.22 0.81
CA THR A 83 0.64 1.07 0.86
C THR A 83 1.04 -0.01 1.87
N VAL A 84 1.72 0.33 2.98
CA VAL A 84 2.21 -0.69 3.94
C VAL A 84 2.03 -0.26 5.42
N THR A 85 1.30 0.83 5.71
CA THR A 85 1.10 1.26 7.13
C THR A 85 -0.33 1.65 7.48
N GLN A 86 -1.33 1.24 6.69
CA GLN A 86 -2.74 1.38 7.09
C GLN A 86 -3.56 0.11 6.89
N ASP A 87 -2.94 -1.05 6.67
CA ASP A 87 -3.70 -2.28 6.47
C ASP A 87 -4.58 -2.60 7.67
N ASN A 88 -4.11 -2.37 8.90
CA ASN A 88 -4.90 -2.61 10.10
C ASN A 88 -6.09 -1.63 10.23
N THR A 89 -5.89 -0.36 9.87
CA THR A 89 -6.96 0.66 9.94
C THR A 89 -7.98 0.49 8.82
N ASN A 90 -7.51 0.11 7.63
CA ASN A 90 -8.33 -0.17 6.46
C ASN A 90 -9.13 -1.44 6.66
N ALA A 91 -8.45 -2.51 7.09
CA ALA A 91 -9.08 -3.76 7.47
C ALA A 91 -10.10 -3.52 8.58
N ALA A 92 -9.80 -2.69 9.59
CA ALA A 92 -10.78 -2.38 10.63
C ALA A 92 -11.98 -1.57 10.09
N ILE A 93 -11.78 -0.58 9.22
CA ILE A 93 -12.91 0.13 8.57
C ILE A 93 -13.71 -0.86 7.73
N LEU A 94 -13.07 -1.65 6.87
CA LEU A 94 -13.69 -2.64 6.02
C LEU A 94 -14.45 -3.70 6.83
N ALA A 95 -13.89 -4.22 7.92
CA ALA A 95 -14.54 -5.19 8.81
C ALA A 95 -15.77 -4.59 9.50
N THR A 96 -15.72 -3.33 9.92
CA THR A 96 -16.90 -2.67 10.49
C THR A 96 -17.96 -2.32 9.45
N LEU A 97 -17.57 -2.08 8.20
CA LEU A 97 -18.53 -1.88 7.10
C LEU A 97 -19.11 -3.21 6.60
N ALA A 98 -18.35 -4.30 6.64
CA ALA A 98 -18.77 -5.64 6.22
C ALA A 98 -19.81 -6.27 7.17
N THR A 99 -19.88 -5.82 8.42
CA THR A 99 -20.87 -6.29 9.40
C THR A 99 -22.22 -5.59 9.29
N ASP A 100 -22.31 -4.43 8.60
CA ASP A 100 -23.59 -3.75 8.37
C ASP A 100 -24.30 -4.37 7.15
N ARG A 101 -25.20 -5.31 7.42
CA ARG A 101 -25.90 -6.08 6.40
C ARG A 101 -27.22 -5.41 6.01
N VAL A 102 -27.53 -5.46 4.72
CA VAL A 102 -28.86 -5.13 4.21
C VAL A 102 -29.82 -6.21 4.73
N PRO A 103 -30.99 -5.86 5.29
CA PRO A 103 -31.95 -6.85 5.77
C PRO A 103 -32.33 -7.85 4.67
N ILE A 104 -32.58 -9.10 5.08
CA ILE A 104 -32.94 -10.18 4.16
C ILE A 104 -34.22 -9.80 3.39
N GLY A 105 -34.21 -10.00 2.07
CA GLY A 105 -35.35 -9.69 1.20
C GLY A 105 -35.54 -8.20 0.91
N SER A 106 -34.60 -7.34 1.31
CA SER A 106 -34.63 -5.92 0.98
C SER A 106 -33.50 -5.51 0.03
N SER A 107 -33.72 -4.40 -0.68
CA SER A 107 -32.74 -3.82 -1.60
C SER A 107 -32.13 -2.56 -0.98
N VAL A 108 -30.89 -2.25 -1.37
CA VAL A 108 -30.28 -0.95 -1.03
C VAL A 108 -31.10 0.15 -1.71
N THR A 109 -31.75 1.00 -0.92
CA THR A 109 -32.40 2.24 -1.38
C THR A 109 -31.49 3.43 -1.15
N GLY A 110 -31.75 4.58 -1.79
CA GLY A 110 -30.98 5.79 -1.53
C GLY A 110 -31.07 6.23 -0.06
N ASP A 111 -32.22 6.06 0.59
CA ASP A 111 -32.39 6.36 2.02
C ASP A 111 -31.59 5.42 2.92
N TYR A 112 -31.54 4.13 2.60
CA TYR A 112 -30.70 3.17 3.31
C TYR A 112 -29.23 3.56 3.17
N TYR A 113 -28.78 3.81 1.94
CA TYR A 113 -27.40 4.20 1.65
C TYR A 113 -27.01 5.51 2.34
N LYS A 114 -27.86 6.54 2.27
CA LYS A 114 -27.68 7.80 2.99
C LYS A 114 -27.54 7.59 4.50
N THR A 115 -28.40 6.76 5.08
CA THR A 115 -28.38 6.45 6.51
C THR A 115 -27.09 5.74 6.90
N PHE A 116 -26.64 4.78 6.09
CA PHE A 116 -25.37 4.09 6.25
C PHE A 116 -24.18 5.07 6.24
N LEU A 117 -24.10 5.97 5.25
CA LEU A 117 -23.03 6.96 5.16
C LEU A 117 -22.96 7.85 6.40
N ALA A 118 -24.11 8.34 6.86
CA ALA A 118 -24.21 9.28 7.97
C ALA A 118 -23.96 8.63 9.34
N LYS A 119 -24.54 7.43 9.57
CA LYS A 119 -24.58 6.80 10.90
C LYS A 119 -23.50 5.74 11.11
N LYS A 120 -22.94 5.17 10.05
CA LYS A 120 -21.94 4.09 10.14
C LYS A 120 -20.59 4.53 9.59
N LEU A 121 -20.53 4.85 8.30
CA LEU A 121 -19.26 5.10 7.61
C LEU A 121 -18.53 6.33 8.16
N ARG A 122 -19.20 7.49 8.24
CA ARG A 122 -18.54 8.73 8.67
C ARG A 122 -18.03 8.69 10.12
N PRO A 123 -18.80 8.16 11.10
CA PRO A 123 -18.29 7.96 12.46
C PRO A 123 -17.08 7.01 12.53
N GLU A 124 -17.09 5.91 11.77
CA GLU A 124 -15.97 4.97 11.74
C GLU A 124 -14.71 5.57 11.11
N ILE A 125 -14.87 6.32 10.02
CA ILE A 125 -13.79 7.12 9.45
C ILE A 125 -13.23 8.09 10.49
N ARG A 126 -14.08 8.80 11.23
CA ARG A 126 -13.63 9.75 12.27
C ARG A 126 -12.84 9.05 13.37
N LYS A 127 -13.29 7.86 13.81
CA LYS A 127 -12.65 7.07 14.86
C LYS A 127 -11.31 6.49 14.42
N LYS A 128 -11.25 5.92 13.21
CA LYS A 128 -10.10 5.17 12.71
C LYS A 128 -9.12 6.03 11.93
N ARG A 129 -9.58 7.14 11.34
CA ARG A 129 -8.79 8.07 10.50
C ARG A 129 -9.20 9.53 10.75
N PRO A 130 -8.92 10.09 11.93
CA PRO A 130 -9.39 11.43 12.31
C PRO A 130 -8.96 12.55 11.34
N GLY A 131 -7.76 12.47 10.78
CA GLY A 131 -7.26 13.46 9.79
C GLY A 131 -7.91 13.36 8.40
N MET A 132 -8.57 12.24 8.07
CA MET A 132 -9.15 12.05 6.72
C MET A 132 -10.36 12.96 6.47
N LEU A 133 -11.14 13.28 7.51
CA LEU A 133 -12.26 14.21 7.37
C LEU A 133 -11.81 15.67 7.21
N GLN A 134 -10.64 16.04 7.74
CA GLN A 134 -10.10 17.39 7.65
C GLN A 134 -9.51 17.68 6.26
N ASN A 135 -8.91 16.66 5.63
CA ASN A 135 -8.28 16.77 4.31
C ASN A 135 -9.27 16.65 3.14
N GLY A 136 -10.56 16.43 3.43
CA GLY A 136 -11.58 16.10 2.44
C GLY A 136 -11.51 14.64 2.01
N VAL A 137 -12.68 14.03 1.83
CA VAL A 137 -12.80 12.62 1.39
C VAL A 137 -13.10 12.59 -0.10
N SER A 138 -12.31 11.84 -0.86
CA SER A 138 -12.67 11.46 -2.23
C SER A 138 -13.33 10.10 -2.22
N MET A 139 -14.57 10.03 -2.69
CA MET A 139 -15.40 8.82 -2.65
C MET A 139 -15.48 8.21 -4.04
N LEU A 140 -15.12 6.93 -4.13
CA LEU A 140 -15.27 6.10 -5.33
C LEU A 140 -16.36 5.06 -5.05
N HIS A 141 -17.46 5.14 -5.79
CA HIS A 141 -18.53 4.15 -5.83
C HIS A 141 -19.07 4.10 -7.26
N ASP A 142 -19.76 3.03 -7.61
CA ASP A 142 -20.39 2.88 -8.91
C ASP A 142 -21.63 3.79 -9.07
N ASN A 143 -22.19 3.84 -10.28
CA ASN A 143 -23.34 4.68 -10.60
C ASN A 143 -24.69 3.97 -10.32
N ALA A 144 -24.73 3.00 -9.39
CA ALA A 144 -25.99 2.36 -9.01
C ALA A 144 -27.03 3.42 -8.57
N ARG A 145 -28.31 3.18 -8.89
CA ARG A 145 -29.40 4.15 -8.63
C ARG A 145 -29.37 4.74 -7.21
N PRO A 146 -29.22 3.94 -6.14
CA PRO A 146 -29.18 4.47 -4.77
C PRO A 146 -28.04 5.46 -4.51
N HIS A 147 -26.92 5.35 -5.25
CA HIS A 147 -25.74 6.18 -5.03
C HIS A 147 -25.80 7.53 -5.76
N ILE A 148 -26.62 7.63 -6.81
CA ILE A 148 -26.78 8.84 -7.63
C ILE A 148 -28.03 9.65 -7.24
N GLU A 149 -28.86 9.12 -6.34
CA GLU A 149 -30.06 9.78 -5.86
C GLU A 149 -29.76 11.14 -5.19
N ALA A 150 -30.60 12.14 -5.46
CA ALA A 150 -30.51 13.49 -4.91
C ALA A 150 -30.24 13.56 -3.39
N PRO A 151 -30.95 12.79 -2.52
CA PRO A 151 -30.70 12.82 -1.08
C PRO A 151 -29.30 12.35 -0.68
N VAL A 152 -28.66 11.49 -1.46
CA VAL A 152 -27.29 11.00 -1.24
C VAL A 152 -26.28 12.03 -1.74
N VAL A 153 -26.48 12.56 -2.95
CA VAL A 153 -25.62 13.61 -3.52
C VAL A 153 -25.56 14.83 -2.60
N ALA A 154 -26.71 15.30 -2.12
CA ALA A 154 -26.78 16.43 -1.19
C ALA A 154 -26.08 16.14 0.15
N LEU A 155 -26.10 14.88 0.63
CA LEU A 155 -25.39 14.50 1.84
C LEU A 155 -23.87 14.56 1.65
N LEU A 156 -23.38 14.04 0.51
CA LEU A 156 -21.95 14.06 0.19
C LEU A 156 -21.42 15.49 0.06
N GLU A 157 -22.18 16.36 -0.62
CA GLU A 157 -21.87 17.79 -0.74
C GLU A 157 -21.84 18.47 0.63
N LYS A 158 -22.83 18.21 1.50
CA LYS A 158 -22.86 18.71 2.88
C LYS A 158 -21.63 18.28 3.69
N TYR A 159 -21.07 17.11 3.42
CA TYR A 159 -19.85 16.63 4.08
C TYR A 159 -18.56 17.11 3.42
N GLY A 160 -18.63 17.82 2.29
CA GLY A 160 -17.45 18.18 1.50
C GLY A 160 -16.77 16.96 0.88
N TRP A 161 -17.51 15.86 0.66
CA TRP A 161 -16.97 14.63 0.09
C TRP A 161 -17.05 14.71 -1.43
N LYS A 162 -15.89 14.66 -2.09
CA LYS A 162 -15.79 14.70 -3.55
C LYS A 162 -16.15 13.34 -4.13
N ARG A 163 -17.23 13.27 -4.90
CA ARG A 163 -17.55 12.08 -5.71
C ARG A 163 -16.62 12.01 -6.92
N LEU A 164 -15.92 10.89 -7.07
CA LEU A 164 -15.12 10.62 -8.27
C LEU A 164 -16.04 10.15 -9.39
N LYS A 165 -15.76 10.58 -10.63
CA LYS A 165 -16.50 10.10 -11.80
C LYS A 165 -16.12 8.64 -12.05
N HIS A 166 -17.12 7.77 -12.10
CA HIS A 166 -16.94 6.36 -12.46
C HIS A 166 -17.67 6.10 -13.79
N PRO A 167 -17.01 5.50 -14.79
CA PRO A 167 -17.67 5.15 -16.04
C PRO A 167 -18.68 4.01 -15.86
N PRO A 168 -19.73 3.94 -16.69
CA PRO A 168 -20.66 2.81 -16.68
C PRO A 168 -19.94 1.49 -17.01
N TYR A 169 -20.34 0.40 -16.33
CA TYR A 169 -19.87 -0.96 -16.60
C TYR A 169 -18.34 -1.15 -16.52
N SER A 170 -17.68 -0.49 -15.57
CA SER A 170 -16.22 -0.58 -15.40
C SER A 170 -15.81 -1.17 -14.04
N PRO A 171 -16.15 -2.44 -13.77
CA PRO A 171 -15.76 -3.10 -12.52
C PRO A 171 -14.24 -3.20 -12.36
N ASP A 172 -13.49 -3.22 -13.46
CA ASP A 172 -12.01 -3.18 -13.48
C ASP A 172 -11.43 -1.88 -12.88
N LEU A 173 -12.22 -0.81 -12.81
CA LEU A 173 -11.84 0.46 -12.19
C LEU A 173 -12.30 0.60 -10.74
N SER A 174 -12.97 -0.41 -10.19
CA SER A 174 -13.54 -0.42 -8.85
C SER A 174 -12.73 -1.38 -7.95
N PRO A 175 -11.97 -0.87 -6.96
CA PRO A 175 -11.18 -1.72 -6.05
C PRO A 175 -11.96 -2.83 -5.35
N PRO A 176 -13.22 -2.62 -4.93
CA PRO A 176 -14.05 -3.71 -4.43
C PRO A 176 -14.22 -4.86 -5.43
N ASP A 177 -14.46 -4.55 -6.71
CA ASP A 177 -14.81 -5.54 -7.73
C ASP A 177 -13.60 -6.32 -8.26
N PHE A 178 -12.46 -5.65 -8.49
CA PHE A 178 -11.28 -6.31 -9.03
C PHE A 178 -10.38 -6.99 -7.98
N ASP A 179 -10.44 -6.59 -6.71
CA ASP A 179 -9.53 -7.11 -5.66
C ASP A 179 -10.27 -7.71 -4.46
N LEU A 180 -11.12 -6.93 -3.77
CA LEU A 180 -11.72 -7.33 -2.50
C LEU A 180 -12.68 -8.52 -2.65
N PHE A 181 -13.66 -8.42 -3.55
CA PHE A 181 -14.68 -9.45 -3.73
C PHE A 181 -14.11 -10.77 -4.27
N PRO A 182 -13.14 -10.79 -5.21
CA PRO A 182 -12.45 -12.03 -5.57
C PRO A 182 -11.79 -12.71 -4.37
N LYS A 183 -11.03 -11.97 -3.57
CA LYS A 183 -10.38 -12.52 -2.35
C LYS A 183 -11.38 -13.03 -1.33
N LEU A 184 -12.54 -12.37 -1.21
CA LEU A 184 -13.62 -12.81 -0.32
C LEU A 184 -14.33 -14.06 -0.84
N LYS A 185 -14.50 -14.19 -2.17
CA LYS A 185 -15.25 -15.30 -2.79
C LYS A 185 -14.44 -16.57 -2.98
N GLU A 186 -13.12 -16.48 -3.14
CA GLU A 186 -12.23 -17.64 -3.30
C GLU A 186 -12.39 -18.70 -2.21
N PRO A 187 -12.36 -18.39 -0.89
CA PRO A 187 -12.57 -19.41 0.14
C PRO A 187 -14.00 -19.99 0.16
N LEU A 188 -14.98 -19.23 -0.32
CA LEU A 188 -16.38 -19.67 -0.40
C LEU A 188 -16.66 -20.54 -1.63
N ARG A 189 -15.71 -20.62 -2.56
CA ARG A 189 -15.90 -21.23 -3.87
C ARG A 189 -16.14 -22.73 -3.73
N GLY A 190 -17.26 -23.19 -4.27
CA GLY A 190 -17.65 -24.60 -4.24
C GLY A 190 -18.34 -25.04 -2.94
N ILE A 191 -18.44 -24.16 -1.94
CA ILE A 191 -19.19 -24.43 -0.71
C ILE A 191 -20.68 -24.14 -0.94
N ARG A 192 -21.55 -25.04 -0.48
CA ARG A 192 -23.00 -24.83 -0.46
C ARG A 192 -23.44 -24.53 0.96
N PHE A 193 -23.99 -23.35 1.16
CA PHE A 193 -24.54 -22.92 2.44
C PHE A 193 -26.04 -23.24 2.47
N PRO A 194 -26.55 -23.88 3.54
CA PRO A 194 -27.96 -24.26 3.62
C PRO A 194 -28.88 -23.06 3.95
N ASN A 195 -28.34 -21.99 4.53
CA ASN A 195 -29.05 -20.74 4.78
C ASN A 195 -28.08 -19.55 4.82
N LEU A 196 -28.63 -18.33 4.91
CA LEU A 196 -27.86 -17.09 4.91
C LEU A 196 -27.09 -16.86 6.22
N ASP A 197 -27.57 -17.40 7.34
CA ASP A 197 -26.93 -17.20 8.65
C ASP A 197 -25.56 -17.88 8.70
N ILE A 198 -25.45 -19.11 8.18
CA ILE A 198 -24.17 -19.83 8.10
C ILE A 198 -23.21 -19.15 7.10
N LEU A 199 -23.72 -18.64 5.98
CA LEU A 199 -22.90 -17.83 5.08
C LEU A 199 -22.40 -16.55 5.77
N ASN A 200 -23.23 -15.92 6.59
CA ASN A 200 -22.87 -14.71 7.30
C ASN A 200 -21.81 -14.97 8.39
N GLU A 201 -21.86 -16.11 9.07
CA GLU A 201 -20.82 -16.52 10.03
C GLU A 201 -19.47 -16.75 9.33
N GLU A 202 -19.46 -17.42 8.17
CA GLU A 202 -18.23 -17.69 7.42
C GLU A 202 -17.56 -16.43 6.85
N VAL A 203 -18.35 -15.38 6.58
CA VAL A 203 -17.90 -14.12 5.97
C VAL A 203 -17.56 -13.04 7.01
N SER A 204 -17.91 -13.22 8.29
CA SER A 204 -17.69 -12.25 9.37
C SER A 204 -16.30 -12.35 10.00
#